data_AF-A0A1C7MKK8-F1
#
_entry.id   AF-A0A1C7MKK8-F1
#
_cell.length_a   1.000
_cell.length_b   1.000
_cell.length_c   1.000
_cell.angle_alpha   90.00
_cell.angle_beta   90.00
_cell.angle_gamma   90.00
#
_symmetry.space_group_name_H-M   'P 1'
#
loop_
_entity.id
_entity.type
_entity.pdbx_description
1 polymer ?
#
loop_
_entity_poly.entity_id
_entity_poly.type
_entity_poly.pdbx_seq_one_letter_code
_entity_poly.pdbx_strand_id
1 'polypeptide(L)'
;MHAVDGMPEIVRIKPLPAAIDTSAPAAPTRGSVDSYLSGICSSLEEYYPNIRAVCSSPLVTRCVKGCKRLYSNPIRRKSPLTKDDLRLVHSALSLSHDHDDHLFLSLLLTGFHALMRLGELVWPDQSSLRLFKKLALRHHIALEAATYSFLLPSHKADPLFEGNLVIVQAVQDSPDPRSAFALYLSSRDALFPFRPELWLRASGTVPTRAWFVHRLRTFFPISANISGHSLRAGGATSLAEAGVPPTVIQSLGRWSSDAWQAYIRKHPVVLNALLFSGRALHDGPSPMH
;
A
#
# COMPACT_ATOMS: atom_id res chain seq x y z
N MET A 1 -19.17 76.81 -25.95
CA MET A 1 -17.88 76.26 -26.41
C MET A 1 -17.04 75.98 -25.18
N HIS A 2 -17.06 74.74 -24.68
CA HIS A 2 -15.99 74.07 -23.94
C HIS A 2 -16.40 72.60 -23.79
N ALA A 3 -15.62 71.73 -24.42
CA ALA A 3 -15.63 70.29 -24.24
C ALA A 3 -14.45 69.89 -23.35
N VAL A 4 -14.56 68.73 -22.71
CA VAL A 4 -13.57 67.63 -22.59
C VAL A 4 -13.62 66.93 -21.20
N ASP A 5 -13.93 65.64 -21.30
CA ASP A 5 -13.44 64.42 -20.61
C ASP A 5 -13.12 64.31 -19.12
N GLY A 6 -13.43 63.11 -18.60
CA GLY A 6 -12.74 62.51 -17.44
C GLY A 6 -13.39 61.25 -16.86
N MET A 7 -13.45 60.14 -17.61
CA MET A 7 -13.72 58.79 -17.07
C MET A 7 -12.48 58.23 -16.35
N PRO A 8 -12.61 57.53 -15.21
CA PRO A 8 -11.46 56.97 -14.50
C PRO A 8 -10.95 55.65 -15.10
N GLU A 9 -9.64 55.50 -14.96
CA GLU A 9 -8.72 54.55 -15.57
C GLU A 9 -8.95 53.06 -15.19
N ILE A 10 -8.86 52.17 -16.19
CA ILE A 10 -8.85 50.71 -16.02
C ILE A 10 -7.50 50.30 -15.41
N VAL A 11 -7.54 49.76 -14.19
CA VAL A 11 -6.37 49.16 -13.52
C VAL A 11 -5.86 47.97 -14.34
N ARG A 12 -4.68 48.14 -14.96
CA ARG A 12 -3.95 47.07 -15.68
C ARG A 12 -3.53 45.97 -14.71
N ILE A 13 -4.04 44.76 -14.92
CA ILE A 13 -3.54 43.53 -14.29
C ILE A 13 -2.12 43.26 -14.80
N LYS A 14 -1.15 43.16 -13.88
CA LYS A 14 0.23 42.74 -14.16
C LYS A 14 0.22 41.29 -14.67
N PRO A 15 0.92 40.95 -15.78
CA PRO A 15 0.98 39.56 -16.23
C PRO A 15 1.79 38.69 -15.25
N LEU A 16 1.29 37.49 -14.98
CA LEU A 16 1.99 36.43 -14.24
C LEU A 16 3.32 36.10 -14.95
N PRO A 17 4.43 35.85 -14.23
CA PRO A 17 5.67 35.41 -14.86
C PRO A 17 5.48 34.04 -15.53
N ALA A 18 5.81 34.01 -16.81
CA ALA A 18 5.82 32.81 -17.64
C ALA A 18 6.92 31.84 -17.17
N ALA A 19 6.50 30.76 -16.53
CA ALA A 19 7.26 29.52 -16.42
C ALA A 19 6.29 28.34 -16.39
N ILE A 20 5.53 28.19 -17.48
CA ILE A 20 4.90 26.91 -17.83
C ILE A 20 5.97 26.16 -18.59
N ASP A 21 6.60 25.19 -17.92
CA ASP A 21 7.35 24.11 -18.58
C ASP A 21 6.44 23.49 -19.66
N THR A 22 6.82 23.66 -20.92
CA THR A 22 6.07 23.20 -22.10
C THR A 22 6.32 21.73 -22.44
N SER A 23 6.88 20.94 -21.52
CA SER A 23 6.80 19.49 -21.64
C SER A 23 5.34 19.04 -21.46
N ALA A 24 4.74 18.52 -22.54
CA ALA A 24 3.38 18.02 -22.53
C ALA A 24 3.18 17.06 -21.33
N PRO A 25 2.24 17.34 -20.41
CA PRO A 25 2.01 16.44 -19.29
C PRO A 25 1.54 15.10 -19.85
N ALA A 26 2.28 14.04 -19.51
CA ALA A 26 1.89 12.68 -19.82
C ALA A 26 0.41 12.48 -19.44
N ALA A 27 -0.36 11.88 -20.35
CA ALA A 27 -1.80 11.73 -20.22
C ALA A 27 -2.19 11.24 -18.81
N PRO A 28 -3.14 11.92 -18.13
CA PRO A 28 -3.47 11.64 -16.75
C PRO A 28 -3.99 10.20 -16.60
N THR A 29 -3.17 9.31 -16.04
CA THR A 29 -3.58 7.92 -15.77
C THR A 29 -4.54 7.86 -14.59
N ARG A 30 -5.46 6.89 -14.59
CA ARG A 30 -6.63 6.65 -13.71
C ARG A 30 -6.61 7.11 -12.23
N GLY A 31 -5.44 7.20 -11.57
CA GLY A 31 -5.32 7.74 -10.21
C GLY A 31 -5.08 9.25 -10.13
N SER A 32 -4.74 9.87 -11.25
CA SER A 32 -4.32 11.26 -11.35
C SER A 32 -5.50 12.23 -11.44
N VAL A 33 -6.60 11.93 -12.14
CA VAL A 33 -7.69 12.93 -12.30
C VAL A 33 -8.35 13.27 -10.97
N ASP A 34 -8.74 12.25 -10.17
CA ASP A 34 -9.34 12.48 -8.86
C ASP A 34 -8.32 13.09 -7.88
N SER A 35 -7.06 12.61 -7.91
CA SER A 35 -6.02 13.13 -7.01
C SER A 35 -5.60 14.56 -7.38
N TYR A 36 -5.59 14.89 -8.66
CA TYR A 36 -5.26 16.20 -9.19
C TYR A 36 -6.39 17.18 -8.92
N LEU A 37 -7.65 16.78 -9.14
CA LEU A 37 -8.81 17.56 -8.73
C LEU A 37 -8.80 17.78 -7.22
N SER A 38 -8.56 16.74 -6.42
CA SER A 38 -8.43 16.89 -4.96
C SER A 38 -7.30 17.84 -4.56
N GLY A 39 -6.16 17.79 -5.28
CA GLY A 39 -5.04 18.72 -5.09
C GLY A 39 -5.43 20.16 -5.41
N ILE A 40 -6.12 20.39 -6.54
CA ILE A 40 -6.66 21.71 -6.91
C ILE A 40 -7.63 22.21 -5.84
N CYS A 41 -8.61 21.38 -5.44
CA CYS A 41 -9.60 21.80 -4.44
C CYS A 41 -8.90 22.10 -3.10
N SER A 42 -7.87 21.35 -2.71
CA SER A 42 -7.08 21.61 -1.50
C SER A 42 -6.28 22.91 -1.58
N SER A 43 -5.64 23.22 -2.71
CA SER A 43 -4.84 24.43 -2.87
C SER A 43 -5.69 25.70 -2.95
N LEU A 44 -6.95 25.57 -3.38
CA LEU A 44 -7.86 26.69 -3.59
C LEU A 44 -8.85 26.89 -2.44
N GLU A 45 -8.90 25.98 -1.47
CA GLU A 45 -9.87 26.01 -0.37
C GLU A 45 -9.76 27.29 0.49
N GLU A 46 -8.54 27.79 0.69
CA GLU A 46 -8.29 29.04 1.42
C GLU A 46 -8.94 30.25 0.76
N TYR A 47 -8.94 30.30 -0.58
CA TYR A 47 -9.48 31.43 -1.35
C TYR A 47 -10.94 31.24 -1.74
N TYR A 48 -11.41 29.99 -1.80
CA TYR A 48 -12.74 29.62 -2.26
C TYR A 48 -13.38 28.60 -1.31
N PRO A 49 -14.07 29.07 -0.24
CA PRO A 49 -14.61 28.19 0.81
C PRO A 49 -15.57 27.11 0.30
N ASN A 50 -16.26 27.37 -0.81
CA ASN A 50 -17.24 26.46 -1.42
C ASN A 50 -16.64 25.51 -2.47
N ILE A 51 -15.31 25.52 -2.68
CA ILE A 51 -14.70 24.79 -3.79
C ILE A 51 -14.95 23.29 -3.72
N ARG A 52 -15.00 22.69 -2.53
CA ARG A 52 -15.32 21.27 -2.37
C ARG A 52 -16.72 20.93 -2.87
N ALA A 53 -17.71 21.79 -2.62
CA ALA A 53 -19.07 21.62 -3.12
C ALA A 53 -19.13 21.75 -4.65
N VAL A 54 -18.39 22.70 -5.22
CA VAL A 54 -18.29 22.90 -6.69
C VAL A 54 -17.59 21.72 -7.36
N CYS A 55 -16.47 21.24 -6.79
CA CYS A 55 -15.73 20.06 -7.24
C CYS A 55 -16.57 18.77 -7.16
N SER A 56 -17.55 18.73 -6.24
CA SER A 56 -18.47 17.60 -6.07
C SER A 56 -19.78 17.76 -6.85
N SER A 57 -19.93 18.82 -7.65
CA SER A 57 -21.14 19.08 -8.42
C SER A 57 -21.44 17.95 -9.41
N PRO A 58 -22.71 17.77 -9.82
CA PRO A 58 -23.08 16.75 -10.80
C PRO A 58 -22.32 16.88 -12.13
N LEU A 59 -22.02 18.12 -12.56
CA LEU A 59 -21.29 18.39 -13.80
C LEU A 59 -19.85 17.88 -13.70
N VAL A 60 -19.12 18.26 -12.65
CA VAL A 60 -17.72 17.83 -12.45
C VAL A 60 -17.64 16.33 -12.27
N THR A 61 -18.54 15.73 -11.48
CA THR A 61 -18.59 14.28 -11.25
C THR A 61 -18.83 13.51 -12.55
N ARG A 62 -19.75 13.98 -13.40
CA ARG A 62 -20.02 13.37 -14.72
C ARG A 62 -18.84 13.56 -15.68
N CYS A 63 -18.20 14.72 -15.68
CA CYS A 63 -17.01 15.00 -16.49
C CYS A 63 -15.85 14.08 -16.11
N VAL A 64 -15.54 13.97 -14.81
CA VAL A 64 -14.54 13.03 -14.28
C VAL A 64 -14.88 11.59 -14.67
N LYS A 65 -16.16 11.19 -14.61
CA LYS A 65 -16.61 9.87 -15.08
C LYS A 65 -16.39 9.67 -16.59
N GLY A 66 -16.64 10.70 -17.39
CA GLY A 66 -16.35 10.73 -18.83
C GLY A 66 -14.85 10.60 -19.12
N CYS A 67 -14.02 11.41 -18.48
CA CYS A 67 -12.55 11.32 -18.57
C CYS A 67 -12.05 9.94 -18.19
N LYS A 68 -12.58 9.35 -17.12
CA LYS A 68 -12.26 7.96 -16.74
C LYS A 68 -12.62 6.98 -17.85
N ARG A 69 -13.77 7.11 -18.52
CA ARG A 69 -14.14 6.21 -19.63
C ARG A 69 -13.23 6.38 -20.85
N LEU A 70 -12.87 7.62 -21.18
CA LEU A 70 -12.06 7.93 -22.36
C LEU A 70 -10.58 7.57 -22.19
N TYR A 71 -10.02 7.78 -20.99
CA TYR A 71 -8.57 7.73 -20.76
C TYR A 71 -8.14 6.61 -19.78
N SER A 72 -9.07 5.81 -19.23
CA SER A 72 -8.66 4.69 -18.36
C SER A 72 -8.17 3.50 -19.16
N ASN A 73 -6.96 3.07 -18.84
CA ASN A 73 -6.50 1.73 -19.17
C ASN A 73 -7.08 0.70 -18.17
N PRO A 74 -7.32 -0.55 -18.61
CA PRO A 74 -7.64 -1.65 -17.71
C PRO A 74 -6.59 -1.76 -16.61
N ILE A 75 -7.00 -1.85 -15.34
CA ILE A 75 -6.04 -2.07 -14.24
C ILE A 75 -5.52 -3.51 -14.36
N ARG A 76 -4.26 -3.65 -14.74
CA ARG A 76 -3.54 -4.93 -14.69
C ARG A 76 -3.07 -5.18 -13.25
N ARG A 77 -3.87 -5.90 -12.46
CA ARG A 77 -3.53 -6.26 -11.07
C ARG A 77 -2.55 -7.44 -11.05
N LYS A 78 -1.57 -7.40 -10.14
CA LYS A 78 -0.54 -8.45 -9.93
C LYS A 78 -1.09 -9.62 -9.14
N SER A 79 -1.05 -10.86 -9.61
CA SER A 79 -1.65 -12.05 -8.95
C SER A 79 -1.35 -12.10 -7.44
N PRO A 80 -2.32 -12.43 -6.57
CA PRO A 80 -2.08 -12.55 -5.14
C PRO A 80 -1.14 -13.73 -4.87
N LEU A 81 -0.26 -13.60 -3.87
CA LEU A 81 0.49 -14.76 -3.37
C LEU A 81 -0.46 -15.68 -2.60
N THR A 82 -0.24 -16.98 -2.68
CA THR A 82 -0.99 -18.00 -1.94
C THR A 82 -0.14 -18.61 -0.83
N LYS A 83 -0.77 -19.34 0.10
CA LYS A 83 -0.01 -20.12 1.10
C LYS A 83 0.91 -21.17 0.46
N ASP A 84 0.49 -21.76 -0.67
CA ASP A 84 1.31 -22.74 -1.40
C ASP A 84 2.55 -22.11 -2.02
N ASP A 85 2.42 -20.88 -2.54
CA ASP A 85 3.57 -20.10 -3.01
C ASP A 85 4.58 -19.85 -1.88
N LEU A 86 4.10 -19.55 -0.67
CA LEU A 86 4.97 -19.37 0.51
C LEU A 86 5.66 -20.68 0.91
N ARG A 87 4.94 -21.80 0.89
CA ARG A 87 5.49 -23.13 1.15
C ARG A 87 6.57 -23.50 0.14
N LEU A 88 6.37 -23.19 -1.14
CA LEU A 88 7.37 -23.40 -2.19
C LEU A 88 8.67 -22.66 -1.85
N VAL A 89 8.59 -21.36 -1.56
CA VAL A 89 9.78 -20.57 -1.22
C VAL A 89 10.43 -21.07 0.07
N HIS A 90 9.63 -21.37 1.09
CA HIS A 90 10.15 -21.89 2.36
C HIS A 90 10.85 -23.24 2.20
N SER A 91 10.28 -24.18 1.44
CA SER A 91 10.92 -25.48 1.21
C SER A 91 12.29 -25.35 0.55
N ALA A 92 12.48 -24.35 -0.31
CA ALA A 92 13.75 -24.10 -0.99
C ALA A 92 14.79 -23.42 -0.08
N LEU A 93 14.36 -22.59 0.87
CA LEU A 93 15.25 -21.73 1.66
C LEU A 93 15.40 -22.14 3.14
N SER A 94 14.53 -23.02 3.66
CA SER A 94 14.47 -23.37 5.09
C SER A 94 15.75 -23.98 5.64
N LEU A 95 16.55 -24.65 4.80
CA LEU A 95 17.85 -25.24 5.16
C LEU A 95 19.05 -24.35 4.79
N SER A 96 18.80 -23.17 4.20
CA SER A 96 19.87 -22.25 3.83
C SER A 96 20.50 -21.62 5.08
N HIS A 97 21.82 -21.44 5.03
CA HIS A 97 22.59 -20.69 6.03
C HIS A 97 22.93 -19.28 5.55
N ASP A 98 22.49 -18.91 4.34
CA ASP A 98 22.73 -17.58 3.77
C ASP A 98 21.85 -16.52 4.47
N HIS A 99 22.50 -15.43 4.89
CA HIS A 99 21.82 -14.34 5.59
C HIS A 99 20.76 -13.65 4.72
N ASP A 100 21.03 -13.47 3.43
CA ASP A 100 20.10 -12.81 2.53
C ASP A 100 18.88 -13.70 2.22
N ASP A 101 19.02 -15.03 2.29
CA ASP A 101 17.90 -15.97 2.24
C ASP A 101 16.99 -15.85 3.47
N HIS A 102 17.57 -15.79 4.68
CA HIS A 102 16.81 -15.53 5.91
C HIS A 102 16.09 -14.18 5.85
N LEU A 103 16.78 -13.13 5.38
CA LEU A 103 16.20 -11.81 5.17
C LEU A 103 15.03 -11.87 4.19
N PHE A 104 15.22 -12.51 3.04
CA PHE A 104 14.20 -12.57 2.00
C PHE A 104 12.95 -13.31 2.48
N LEU A 105 13.13 -14.47 3.13
CA LEU A 105 12.03 -15.26 3.68
C LEU A 105 11.29 -14.49 4.78
N SER A 106 12.03 -13.84 5.68
CA SER A 106 11.46 -13.00 6.73
C SER A 106 10.62 -11.85 6.15
N LEU A 107 11.13 -11.13 5.14
CA LEU A 107 10.41 -10.05 4.44
C LEU A 107 9.14 -10.56 3.74
N LEU A 108 9.23 -11.71 3.06
CA LEU A 108 8.13 -12.33 2.34
C LEU A 108 6.98 -12.69 3.29
N LEU A 109 7.30 -13.38 4.38
CA LEU A 109 6.32 -13.82 5.38
C LEU A 109 5.78 -12.65 6.20
N THR A 110 6.62 -11.73 6.66
CA THR A 110 6.18 -10.50 7.31
C THR A 110 5.23 -9.73 6.41
N GLY A 111 5.59 -9.55 5.13
CA GLY A 111 4.78 -8.79 4.19
C GLY A 111 3.42 -9.41 3.90
N PHE A 112 3.36 -10.74 3.86
CA PHE A 112 2.13 -11.49 3.68
C PHE A 112 1.25 -11.46 4.92
N HIS A 113 1.77 -11.87 6.08
CA HIS A 113 0.98 -12.04 7.31
C HIS A 113 0.55 -10.70 7.93
N ALA A 114 1.35 -9.63 7.80
CA ALA A 114 1.01 -8.29 8.29
C ALA A 114 0.32 -7.40 7.22
N LEU A 115 -0.06 -7.97 6.07
CA LEU A 115 -0.68 -7.22 4.97
C LEU A 115 0.12 -5.97 4.55
N MET A 116 1.45 -6.04 4.58
CA MET A 116 2.31 -4.87 4.38
C MET A 116 2.46 -4.56 2.90
N ARG A 117 2.62 -3.26 2.59
CA ARG A 117 3.13 -2.89 1.27
C ARG A 117 4.64 -3.15 1.26
N LEU A 118 5.16 -3.67 0.15
CA LEU A 118 6.62 -3.89 0.04
C LEU A 118 7.43 -2.63 0.36
N GLY A 119 6.97 -1.45 -0.06
CA GLY A 119 7.66 -0.18 0.20
C GLY A 119 7.68 0.27 1.67
N GLU A 120 7.00 -0.43 2.57
CA GLU A 120 7.09 -0.23 4.03
C GLU A 120 8.21 -1.10 4.65
N LEU A 121 8.68 -2.12 3.92
CA LEU A 121 9.70 -3.07 4.39
C LEU A 121 11.07 -2.82 3.76
N VAL A 122 11.11 -2.27 2.55
CA VAL A 122 12.35 -2.13 1.75
C VAL A 122 12.58 -0.70 1.32
N TRP A 123 13.82 -0.41 0.97
CA TRP A 123 14.28 0.88 0.50
C TRP A 123 13.78 1.20 -0.92
N PRO A 124 13.42 2.45 -1.22
CA PRO A 124 13.15 2.89 -2.59
C PRO A 124 14.37 2.71 -3.49
N ASP A 125 14.15 2.24 -4.72
CA ASP A 125 15.22 2.09 -5.72
C ASP A 125 15.83 3.46 -6.04
N GLN A 126 14.99 4.48 -6.24
CA GLN A 126 15.43 5.84 -6.49
C GLN A 126 15.99 6.49 -5.23
N SER A 127 17.20 7.04 -5.32
CA SER A 127 17.94 7.51 -4.15
C SER A 127 17.34 8.74 -3.48
N SER A 128 16.78 9.66 -4.27
CA SER A 128 16.15 10.90 -3.80
C SER A 128 14.91 10.68 -2.92
N LEU A 129 14.30 9.49 -2.97
CA LEU A 129 13.10 9.15 -2.20
C LEU A 129 13.42 8.51 -0.83
N ARG A 130 14.70 8.29 -0.55
CA ARG A 130 15.18 7.56 0.63
C ARG A 130 15.23 8.47 1.84
N LEU A 131 14.61 8.04 2.93
CA LEU A 131 14.55 8.79 4.18
C LEU A 131 14.74 7.82 5.35
N PHE A 132 15.80 8.00 6.14
CA PHE A 132 16.10 7.16 7.30
C PHE A 132 14.97 7.14 8.32
N LYS A 133 14.26 8.27 8.49
CA LYS A 133 13.07 8.36 9.34
C LYS A 133 11.92 7.43 8.95
N LYS A 134 11.99 6.74 7.80
CA LYS A 134 10.98 5.78 7.35
C LYS A 134 11.40 4.32 7.59
N LEU A 135 12.58 4.06 8.13
CA LEU A 135 13.06 2.70 8.42
C LEU A 135 12.52 2.16 9.72
N ALA A 136 12.12 0.89 9.70
CA ALA A 136 11.97 0.12 10.93
C ALA A 136 13.35 -0.06 11.59
N LEU A 137 13.41 0.16 12.91
CA LEU A 137 14.64 0.13 13.69
C LEU A 137 14.68 -1.10 14.60
N ARG A 138 15.88 -1.66 14.77
CA ARG A 138 16.14 -2.89 15.55
C ARG A 138 15.78 -2.76 17.03
N HIS A 139 15.87 -1.56 17.63
CA HIS A 139 15.54 -1.36 19.05
C HIS A 139 14.04 -1.27 19.32
N HIS A 140 13.20 -1.17 18.29
CA HIS A 140 11.73 -1.19 18.42
C HIS A 140 11.15 -2.60 18.22
N ILE A 141 11.99 -3.64 18.24
CA ILE A 141 11.55 -5.03 18.02
C ILE A 141 11.27 -5.69 19.37
N ALA A 142 10.07 -6.25 19.49
CA ALA A 142 9.75 -7.22 20.53
C ALA A 142 9.59 -8.60 19.87
N LEU A 143 10.28 -9.60 20.42
CA LEU A 143 10.14 -11.00 20.00
C LEU A 143 9.64 -11.80 21.19
N GLU A 144 8.45 -12.36 21.06
CA GLU A 144 7.79 -13.15 22.09
C GLU A 144 7.72 -14.63 21.67
N ALA A 145 7.12 -15.47 22.51
CA ALA A 145 6.94 -16.90 22.23
C ALA A 145 6.07 -17.12 20.99
N ALA A 146 4.96 -16.38 20.86
CA ALA A 146 3.96 -16.56 19.82
C ALA A 146 3.84 -15.37 18.85
N THR A 147 4.58 -14.28 19.07
CA THR A 147 4.49 -13.08 18.23
C THR A 147 5.84 -12.44 18.02
N TYR A 148 5.93 -11.57 17.02
CA TYR A 148 6.92 -10.51 16.99
C TYR A 148 6.26 -9.21 16.55
N SER A 149 6.82 -8.09 16.98
CA SER A 149 6.30 -6.77 16.62
C SER A 149 7.40 -5.76 16.35
N PHE A 150 7.10 -4.79 15.50
CA PHE A 150 8.01 -3.69 15.20
C PHE A 150 7.24 -2.42 14.84
N LEU A 151 7.84 -1.27 15.14
CA LEU A 151 7.27 0.03 14.84
C LEU A 151 7.59 0.45 13.40
N LEU A 152 6.55 0.84 12.65
CA LEU A 152 6.70 1.62 11.43
C LEU A 152 6.66 3.10 11.76
N PRO A 153 7.73 3.88 11.50
CA PRO A 153 7.79 5.29 11.90
C PRO A 153 6.78 6.21 11.21
N SER A 154 6.25 5.81 10.05
CA SER A 154 5.24 6.62 9.34
C SER A 154 4.43 5.78 8.36
N HIS A 155 3.13 6.07 8.27
CA HIS A 155 2.28 5.65 7.16
C HIS A 155 1.44 6.84 6.68
N LYS A 156 0.95 6.79 5.43
CA LYS A 156 0.15 7.85 4.78
C LYS A 156 -1.12 8.28 5.55
N ALA A 157 -1.53 7.53 6.56
CA ALA A 157 -2.72 7.76 7.37
C ALA A 157 -2.38 8.12 8.84
N ASP A 158 -1.10 8.40 9.14
CA ASP A 158 -0.64 8.78 10.48
C ASP A 158 -0.15 10.23 10.47
N PRO A 159 -1.06 11.22 10.59
CA PRO A 159 -0.70 12.63 10.62
C PRO A 159 0.00 13.04 11.93
N LEU A 160 -0.09 12.22 12.99
CA LEU A 160 0.46 12.51 14.31
C LEU A 160 1.82 11.85 14.57
N PHE A 161 2.29 10.99 13.65
CA PHE A 161 3.55 10.25 13.78
C PHE A 161 3.63 9.39 15.06
N GLU A 162 2.50 8.89 15.55
CA GLU A 162 2.47 7.96 16.69
C GLU A 162 3.16 6.63 16.34
N GLY A 163 3.35 6.37 15.03
CA GLY A 163 3.94 5.16 14.52
C GLY A 163 2.91 4.03 14.54
N ASN A 164 3.03 3.09 13.60
CA ASN A 164 2.13 1.95 13.52
C ASN A 164 2.85 0.70 14.03
N LEU A 165 2.42 0.17 15.16
CA LEU A 165 2.91 -1.11 15.66
C LEU A 165 2.39 -2.23 14.76
N VAL A 166 3.31 -2.89 14.07
CA VAL A 166 3.03 -4.11 13.31
C VAL A 166 3.21 -5.29 14.26
N ILE A 167 2.19 -6.12 14.41
CA ILE A 167 2.25 -7.35 15.19
C ILE A 167 2.00 -8.53 14.24
N VAL A 168 2.88 -9.53 14.29
CA VAL A 168 2.75 -10.75 13.49
C VAL A 168 2.71 -11.93 14.43
N GLN A 169 1.65 -12.73 14.29
CA GLN A 169 1.45 -13.93 15.08
C GLN A 169 2.11 -15.13 14.40
N ALA A 170 2.66 -16.03 15.22
CA ALA A 170 3.07 -17.35 14.79
C ALA A 170 1.85 -18.11 14.23
N VAL A 171 2.07 -18.94 13.22
CA VAL A 171 1.04 -19.82 12.69
C VAL A 171 1.41 -21.28 12.91
N GLN A 172 0.40 -22.12 13.09
CA GLN A 172 0.59 -23.57 13.19
C GLN A 172 0.96 -24.20 11.84
N ASP A 173 0.55 -23.55 10.74
CA ASP A 173 0.91 -23.95 9.38
C ASP A 173 2.37 -23.58 9.05
N SER A 174 3.08 -24.46 8.35
CA SER A 174 4.35 -24.09 7.71
C SER A 174 4.08 -23.33 6.40
N PRO A 175 4.80 -22.21 6.13
CA PRO A 175 5.88 -21.65 6.94
C PRO A 175 5.44 -20.71 8.07
N ASP A 176 6.06 -20.87 9.25
CA ASP A 176 5.82 -19.97 10.40
C ASP A 176 6.61 -18.65 10.24
N PRO A 177 5.93 -17.48 10.15
CA PRO A 177 6.59 -16.18 10.03
C PRO A 177 7.46 -15.86 11.25
N ARG A 178 7.09 -16.33 12.45
CA ARG A 178 7.83 -16.02 13.67
C ARG A 178 9.18 -16.71 13.67
N SER A 179 9.20 -18.01 13.38
CA SER A 179 10.44 -18.79 13.32
C SER A 179 11.40 -18.25 12.24
N ALA A 180 10.89 -17.93 11.05
CA ALA A 180 11.70 -17.32 10.00
C ALA A 180 12.27 -15.94 10.41
N PHE A 181 11.45 -15.12 11.07
CA PHE A 181 11.89 -13.82 11.59
C PHE A 181 12.95 -13.97 12.68
N ALA A 182 12.80 -14.93 13.60
CA ALA A 182 13.77 -15.20 14.66
C ALA A 182 15.13 -15.66 14.11
N LEU A 183 15.13 -16.54 13.10
CA LEU A 183 16.35 -16.97 12.39
C LEU A 183 17.06 -15.78 11.74
N TYR A 184 16.31 -14.94 11.02
CA TYR A 184 16.84 -13.72 10.45
C TYR A 184 17.42 -12.79 11.52
N LEU A 185 16.70 -12.56 12.62
CA LEU A 185 17.12 -11.65 13.68
C LEU A 185 18.42 -12.11 14.34
N SER A 186 18.56 -13.41 14.60
CA SER A 186 19.79 -14.01 15.13
C SER A 186 20.98 -13.82 14.17
N SER A 187 20.77 -14.08 12.87
CA SER A 187 21.78 -13.89 11.83
C SER A 187 22.18 -12.42 11.68
N ARG A 188 21.19 -11.51 11.71
CA ARG A 188 21.37 -10.06 11.63
C ARG A 188 22.14 -9.51 12.83
N ASP A 189 21.82 -9.94 14.04
CA ASP A 189 22.48 -9.45 15.26
C ASP A 189 23.93 -9.96 15.39
N ALA A 190 24.21 -11.16 14.87
CA ALA A 190 25.57 -11.67 14.77
C ALA A 190 26.45 -10.86 13.79
N LEU A 191 25.90 -10.51 12.62
CA LEU A 191 26.63 -9.74 11.60
C LEU A 191 26.70 -8.23 11.90
N PHE A 192 25.64 -7.68 12.49
CA PHE A 192 25.42 -6.23 12.60
C PHE A 192 24.94 -5.79 14.01
N PRO A 193 25.72 -6.07 15.07
CA PRO A 193 25.31 -5.81 16.45
C PRO A 193 25.02 -4.33 16.74
N PHE A 194 25.69 -3.40 16.06
CA PHE A 194 25.58 -1.95 16.31
C PHE A 194 24.80 -1.19 15.24
N ARG A 195 24.25 -1.87 14.23
CA ARG A 195 23.48 -1.18 13.18
C ARG A 195 22.05 -0.92 13.69
N PRO A 196 21.46 0.26 13.49
CA PRO A 196 20.11 0.55 13.96
C PRO A 196 19.02 0.00 13.04
N GLU A 197 19.29 -0.24 11.76
CA GLU A 197 18.29 -0.66 10.78
C GLU A 197 17.82 -2.10 11.06
N LEU A 198 16.51 -2.36 11.02
CA LEU A 198 15.97 -3.71 11.18
C LEU A 198 16.39 -4.61 10.01
N TRP A 199 16.05 -4.17 8.79
CA TRP A 199 16.27 -4.93 7.56
C TRP A 199 17.61 -4.57 6.94
N LEU A 200 18.57 -5.48 7.06
CA LEU A 200 19.91 -5.39 6.51
C LEU A 200 20.20 -6.65 5.70
N ARG A 201 20.82 -6.45 4.53
CA ARG A 201 21.46 -7.49 3.71
C ARG A 201 22.81 -7.87 4.30
N ALA A 202 23.40 -8.97 3.82
CA ALA A 202 24.75 -9.42 4.15
C ALA A 202 25.82 -8.35 3.85
N SER A 203 25.53 -7.43 2.92
CA SER A 203 26.38 -6.26 2.61
C SER A 203 26.25 -5.09 3.61
N GLY A 204 25.43 -5.20 4.66
CA GLY A 204 25.20 -4.14 5.66
C GLY A 204 24.30 -2.99 5.17
N THR A 205 23.62 -3.18 4.04
CA THR A 205 22.74 -2.18 3.42
C THR A 205 21.28 -2.62 3.49
N VAL A 206 20.37 -1.65 3.53
CA VAL A 206 18.92 -1.93 3.50
C VAL A 206 18.53 -2.52 2.14
N PRO A 207 17.77 -3.63 2.09
CA PRO A 207 17.33 -4.21 0.82
C PRO A 207 16.48 -3.22 0.05
N THR A 208 16.67 -3.14 -1.27
CA THR A 208 15.83 -2.31 -2.15
C THR A 208 14.65 -3.11 -2.70
N ARG A 209 13.68 -2.40 -3.28
CA ARG A 209 12.58 -3.04 -4.00
C ARG A 209 13.09 -3.91 -5.16
N ALA A 210 14.07 -3.44 -5.93
CA ALA A 210 14.68 -4.20 -7.01
C ALA A 210 15.34 -5.48 -6.50
N TRP A 211 16.07 -5.41 -5.38
CA TRP A 211 16.69 -6.58 -4.75
C TRP A 211 15.63 -7.63 -4.36
N PHE A 212 14.56 -7.20 -3.70
CA PHE A 212 13.48 -8.13 -3.29
C PHE A 212 12.79 -8.74 -4.51
N VAL A 213 12.47 -7.93 -5.52
CA VAL A 213 11.80 -8.42 -6.73
C VAL A 213 12.71 -9.36 -7.51
N HIS A 214 14.03 -9.12 -7.55
CA HIS A 214 14.98 -10.01 -8.21
C HIS A 214 15.00 -11.39 -7.55
N ARG A 215 15.09 -11.46 -6.21
CA ARG A 215 14.96 -12.73 -5.47
C ARG A 215 13.58 -13.38 -5.66
N LEU A 216 12.50 -12.61 -5.67
CA LEU A 216 11.17 -13.15 -5.96
C LEU A 216 11.06 -13.78 -7.36
N ARG A 217 11.84 -13.30 -8.34
CA ARG A 217 11.86 -13.82 -9.71
C ARG A 217 12.58 -15.15 -9.86
N THR A 218 13.42 -15.55 -8.91
CA THR A 218 14.02 -16.89 -8.92
C THR A 218 12.99 -17.97 -8.66
N PHE A 219 11.90 -17.64 -7.98
CA PHE A 219 10.79 -18.57 -7.68
C PHE A 219 9.59 -18.39 -8.62
N PHE A 220 9.30 -17.15 -9.02
CA PHE A 220 8.09 -16.84 -9.79
C PHE A 220 8.45 -16.14 -11.11
N PRO A 221 8.30 -16.82 -12.27
CA PRO A 221 8.57 -16.20 -13.57
C PRO A 221 7.66 -15.00 -13.82
N ILE A 222 8.03 -14.15 -14.79
CA ILE A 222 7.27 -12.93 -15.13
C ILE A 222 5.81 -13.27 -15.48
N SER A 223 5.59 -14.42 -16.15
CA SER A 223 4.27 -14.95 -16.50
C SER A 223 3.35 -15.19 -15.31
N ALA A 224 3.90 -15.50 -14.13
CA ALA A 224 3.11 -15.68 -12.91
C ALA A 224 2.45 -14.37 -12.44
N ASN A 225 2.89 -13.22 -12.96
CA ASN A 225 2.34 -11.90 -12.65
C ASN A 225 2.38 -11.54 -11.14
N ILE A 226 3.30 -12.17 -10.39
CA ILE A 226 3.59 -11.90 -8.98
C ILE A 226 4.60 -10.74 -8.84
N SER A 227 4.49 -9.94 -7.78
CA SER A 227 5.44 -8.86 -7.43
C SER A 227 5.31 -8.48 -5.95
N GLY A 228 6.01 -7.43 -5.48
CA GLY A 228 5.80 -6.89 -4.14
C GLY A 228 4.35 -6.46 -3.80
N HIS A 229 3.51 -6.15 -4.81
CA HIS A 229 2.09 -5.87 -4.57
C HIS A 229 1.27 -7.13 -4.23
N SER A 230 1.80 -8.30 -4.55
CA SER A 230 1.16 -9.60 -4.33
C SER A 230 1.16 -10.00 -2.86
N LEU A 231 2.06 -9.46 -2.04
CA LEU A 231 2.14 -9.71 -0.58
C LEU A 231 0.83 -9.34 0.11
N ARG A 232 0.50 -8.05 0.09
CA ARG A 232 -0.71 -7.50 0.70
C ARG A 232 -2.00 -8.08 0.11
N ALA A 233 -2.03 -8.29 -1.20
CA ALA A 233 -3.19 -8.90 -1.85
C ALA A 233 -3.37 -10.38 -1.45
N GLY A 234 -2.26 -11.12 -1.35
CA GLY A 234 -2.23 -12.51 -0.95
C GLY A 234 -2.69 -12.72 0.47
N GLY A 235 -2.10 -11.99 1.43
CA GLY A 235 -2.50 -12.09 2.84
C GLY A 235 -3.96 -11.74 3.05
N ALA A 236 -4.46 -10.68 2.39
CA ALA A 236 -5.87 -10.27 2.53
C ALA A 236 -6.82 -11.32 1.96
N THR A 237 -6.46 -11.90 0.82
CA THR A 237 -7.23 -12.99 0.20
C THR A 237 -7.19 -14.25 1.08
N SER A 238 -6.03 -14.58 1.68
CA SER A 238 -5.91 -15.73 2.57
C SER A 238 -6.74 -15.58 3.85
N LEU A 239 -6.81 -14.38 4.44
CA LEU A 239 -7.66 -14.12 5.62
C LEU A 239 -9.15 -14.21 5.26
N ALA A 240 -9.51 -13.65 4.11
CA ALA A 240 -10.87 -13.73 3.57
C ALA A 240 -11.29 -15.20 3.34
N GLU A 241 -10.41 -16.01 2.77
CA GLU A 241 -10.66 -17.46 2.57
C GLU A 241 -10.74 -18.23 3.88
N ALA A 242 -10.05 -17.77 4.93
CA ALA A 242 -10.15 -18.33 6.28
C ALA A 242 -11.40 -17.86 7.04
N GLY A 243 -12.28 -17.06 6.42
CA GLY A 243 -13.52 -16.57 7.05
C GLY A 243 -13.30 -15.44 8.06
N VAL A 244 -12.13 -14.79 8.05
CA VAL A 244 -11.86 -13.65 8.94
C VAL A 244 -12.81 -12.49 8.59
N PRO A 245 -13.49 -11.88 9.58
CA PRO A 245 -14.43 -10.81 9.30
C PRO A 245 -13.80 -9.62 8.55
N PRO A 246 -14.53 -9.02 7.58
CA PRO A 246 -14.09 -7.83 6.85
C PRO A 246 -13.48 -6.71 7.69
N THR A 247 -14.11 -6.40 8.83
CA THR A 247 -13.66 -5.35 9.77
C THR A 247 -12.28 -5.65 10.36
N VAL A 248 -12.01 -6.92 10.68
CA VAL A 248 -10.71 -7.36 11.18
C VAL A 248 -9.66 -7.30 10.08
N ILE A 249 -9.96 -7.75 8.87
CA ILE A 249 -9.05 -7.64 7.72
C ILE A 249 -8.74 -6.17 7.41
N GLN A 250 -9.75 -5.31 7.48
CA GLN A 250 -9.63 -3.87 7.27
C GLN A 250 -8.68 -3.24 8.29
N SER A 251 -8.85 -3.55 9.57
CA SER A 251 -7.98 -3.09 10.67
C SER A 251 -6.56 -3.61 10.53
N LEU A 252 -6.36 -4.92 10.30
CA LEU A 252 -5.04 -5.53 10.12
C LEU A 252 -4.29 -4.91 8.94
N GLY A 253 -4.99 -4.64 7.85
CA GLY A 253 -4.38 -3.99 6.70
C GLY A 253 -4.21 -2.50 6.84
N ARG A 254 -4.77 -1.84 7.86
CA ARG A 254 -4.73 -0.37 8.01
C ARG A 254 -5.39 0.33 6.82
N TRP A 255 -6.55 -0.17 6.39
CA TRP A 255 -7.37 0.47 5.35
C TRP A 255 -8.41 1.39 5.98
N SER A 256 -8.35 2.68 5.67
CA SER A 256 -9.34 3.68 6.13
C SER A 256 -10.68 3.61 5.40
N SER A 257 -10.80 2.77 4.37
CA SER A 257 -12.01 2.63 3.55
C SER A 257 -12.14 1.22 2.98
N ASP A 258 -13.24 0.96 2.26
CA ASP A 258 -13.52 -0.27 1.50
C ASP A 258 -12.51 -0.60 0.39
N ALA A 259 -11.40 0.15 0.30
CA ALA A 259 -10.28 -0.15 -0.59
C ALA A 259 -9.73 -1.58 -0.42
N TRP A 260 -9.94 -2.23 0.73
CA TRP A 260 -9.57 -3.64 0.96
C TRP A 260 -10.32 -4.62 0.05
N GLN A 261 -11.56 -4.32 -0.34
CA GLN A 261 -12.36 -5.16 -1.24
C GLN A 261 -11.68 -5.35 -2.61
N ALA A 262 -10.93 -4.34 -3.08
CA ALA A 262 -10.17 -4.43 -4.32
C ALA A 262 -8.99 -5.43 -4.26
N TYR A 263 -8.59 -5.85 -3.05
CA TYR A 263 -7.53 -6.82 -2.82
C TYR A 263 -8.04 -8.26 -2.74
N ILE A 264 -9.33 -8.48 -2.46
CA ILE A 264 -9.96 -9.81 -2.50
C ILE A 264 -10.26 -10.15 -3.96
N ARG A 265 -9.67 -11.26 -4.42
CA ARG A 265 -9.63 -11.61 -5.85
C ARG A 265 -10.34 -12.90 -6.20
N LYS A 266 -10.90 -13.60 -5.21
CA LYS A 266 -11.81 -14.71 -5.48
C LYS A 266 -13.20 -14.16 -5.77
N HIS A 267 -13.90 -14.91 -6.62
CA HIS A 267 -15.20 -14.65 -7.24
C HIS A 267 -16.15 -13.81 -6.36
N PRO A 268 -16.97 -12.89 -6.92
CA PRO A 268 -17.87 -12.02 -6.16
C PRO A 268 -18.72 -12.74 -5.09
N VAL A 269 -18.96 -14.04 -5.25
CA VAL A 269 -19.61 -14.92 -4.28
C VAL A 269 -18.85 -15.03 -2.95
N VAL A 270 -17.51 -15.09 -2.95
CA VAL A 270 -16.71 -15.12 -1.71
C VAL A 270 -16.79 -13.78 -1.00
N LEU A 271 -16.71 -12.67 -1.75
CA LEU A 271 -16.88 -11.33 -1.19
C LEU A 271 -18.31 -11.13 -0.65
N ASN A 272 -19.32 -11.62 -1.37
CA ASN A 272 -20.72 -11.60 -0.96
C ASN A 272 -20.92 -12.46 0.31
N ALA A 273 -20.40 -13.69 0.33
CA ALA A 273 -20.44 -14.53 1.51
C ALA A 273 -19.79 -13.85 2.72
N LEU A 274 -18.68 -13.12 2.56
CA LEU A 274 -18.00 -12.38 3.64
C LEU A 274 -18.72 -11.09 4.08
N LEU A 275 -19.32 -10.35 3.14
CA LEU A 275 -20.06 -9.12 3.44
C LEU A 275 -21.42 -9.41 4.07
N PHE A 276 -22.01 -10.57 3.76
CA PHE A 276 -23.35 -10.94 4.16
C PHE A 276 -23.39 -12.19 5.05
N SER A 277 -22.27 -12.65 5.63
CA SER A 277 -22.25 -13.81 6.55
C SER A 277 -23.07 -13.59 7.84
N GLY A 278 -23.61 -12.39 8.07
CA GLY A 278 -24.62 -12.11 9.10
C GLY A 278 -26.08 -12.18 8.64
N ARG A 279 -26.35 -12.47 7.36
CA ARG A 279 -27.70 -12.72 6.81
C ARG A 279 -27.60 -13.84 5.79
N ALA A 280 -28.17 -15.00 6.13
CA ALA A 280 -28.22 -16.14 5.23
C ALA A 280 -28.77 -15.71 3.86
N LEU A 281 -28.08 -16.10 2.78
CA LEU A 281 -28.48 -15.87 1.39
C LEU A 281 -29.79 -16.60 1.00
N HIS A 282 -30.47 -17.25 1.96
CA HIS A 282 -31.68 -18.03 1.75
C HIS A 282 -32.82 -17.74 2.74
N ASP A 283 -32.74 -16.67 3.55
CA ASP A 283 -33.93 -16.24 4.31
C ASP A 283 -34.87 -15.49 3.35
N GLY A 284 -35.75 -16.27 2.70
CA GLY A 284 -36.93 -15.74 2.04
C GLY A 284 -37.81 -14.97 3.03
N PRO A 285 -38.71 -14.11 2.54
CA PRO A 285 -39.62 -13.36 3.41
C PRO A 285 -40.45 -14.36 4.24
N SER A 286 -40.39 -14.24 5.56
CA SER A 286 -41.29 -14.98 6.46
C SER A 286 -42.74 -14.60 6.13
N PRO A 287 -43.65 -15.58 5.96
CA PRO A 287 -45.06 -15.29 5.74
C PRO A 287 -45.64 -14.65 7.01
N MET A 288 -46.28 -13.50 6.85
CA MET A 288 -47.09 -12.90 7.90
C MET A 288 -48.29 -13.83 8.19
N HIS A 289 -48.42 -14.24 9.44
CA HIS A 289 -49.67 -14.71 10.04
C HIS A 289 -50.17 -13.66 11.02
#